data_AF-A0A7K1TCC7-F1
#
_entry.id   AF-A0A7K1TCC7-F1
#
_cell.length_a   1.000
_cell.length_b   1.000
_cell.length_c   1.000
_cell.angle_alpha   90.00
_cell.angle_beta   90.00
_cell.angle_gamma   90.00
#
_symmetry.space_group_name_H-M   'P 1'
#
loop_
_entity.id
_entity.type
_entity.pdbx_description
1 polymer ?
#
loop_
_entity_poly.entity_id
_entity_poly.type
_entity_poly.pdbx_seq_one_letter_code
_entity_poly.pdbx_strand_id
1 'polypeptide(L)'
;MSSSKGLLPPRLTQAARLAMGTGNVPAPASGLLVYQTDGTSPGYYYASSATTWVRLADTSTADSRYIQNQTSATQTGGFKMSGAGTVGGALAIGGAATVGSNTTPGQVLTPVTSIHNMLAVAYGQIGASSATAFGGSGNYTTARTGTGTYTITFSAASGLSGVSLDNYAIVMSPYNTPSFITWTAFTTNGIINVSTSNTSGAAANLNFNFVVFQQ
;
A
#
# COMPACT_ATOMS: atom_id res chain seq x y z
N MET A 1 -38.01 -39.23 -32.94
CA MET A 1 -36.82 -39.14 -32.08
C MET A 1 -36.90 -40.25 -31.05
N SER A 2 -35.82 -41.00 -30.79
CA SER A 2 -35.86 -42.12 -29.85
C SER A 2 -36.07 -41.60 -28.42
N SER A 3 -37.09 -42.07 -27.73
CA SER A 3 -37.41 -41.69 -26.35
C SER A 3 -36.60 -42.46 -25.31
N SER A 4 -35.74 -43.39 -25.71
CA SER A 4 -35.01 -44.28 -24.79
C SER A 4 -33.52 -44.43 -25.11
N LYS A 5 -33.04 -43.87 -26.22
CA LYS A 5 -31.62 -43.88 -26.62
C LYS A 5 -31.28 -42.43 -26.96
N GLY A 6 -30.33 -41.84 -26.25
CA GLY A 6 -29.95 -40.43 -26.44
C GLY A 6 -29.46 -40.09 -27.85
N LEU A 7 -29.06 -38.84 -28.06
CA LEU A 7 -28.46 -38.41 -29.32
C LEU A 7 -27.15 -39.16 -29.56
N LEU A 8 -27.05 -39.82 -30.71
CA LEU A 8 -25.82 -40.45 -31.20
C LEU A 8 -25.24 -39.56 -32.33
N PRO A 9 -24.31 -38.63 -32.04
CA PRO A 9 -23.70 -37.83 -33.09
C PRO A 9 -22.74 -38.69 -33.95
N PRO A 10 -22.48 -38.29 -35.20
CA PRO A 10 -21.47 -38.92 -36.04
C PRO A 10 -20.11 -39.02 -35.33
N ARG A 11 -19.49 -40.20 -35.42
CA ARG A 11 -18.16 -40.48 -34.85
C ARG A 11 -17.13 -40.45 -35.97
N LEU A 12 -16.13 -39.58 -35.87
CA LEU A 12 -15.12 -39.37 -36.90
C LEU A 12 -13.71 -39.41 -36.33
N THR A 13 -12.74 -39.79 -37.15
CA THR A 13 -11.33 -39.51 -36.86
C THR A 13 -11.02 -38.03 -37.09
N GLN A 14 -9.92 -37.53 -36.53
CA GLN A 14 -9.42 -36.17 -36.74
C GLN A 14 -9.23 -35.91 -38.23
N ALA A 15 -8.65 -36.86 -38.97
CA ALA A 15 -8.44 -36.74 -40.41
C ALA A 15 -9.77 -36.63 -41.17
N ALA A 16 -10.75 -37.49 -40.86
CA ALA A 16 -12.07 -37.43 -41.50
C ALA A 16 -12.81 -36.13 -41.20
N ARG A 17 -12.71 -35.60 -39.98
CA ARG A 17 -13.29 -34.31 -39.61
C ARG A 17 -12.67 -33.16 -40.40
N LEU A 18 -11.35 -33.14 -40.52
CA LEU A 18 -10.60 -32.09 -41.23
C LEU A 18 -10.74 -32.17 -42.75
N ALA A 19 -11.06 -33.36 -43.30
CA ALA A 19 -11.28 -33.54 -44.73
C ALA A 19 -12.61 -32.98 -45.24
N MET A 20 -13.59 -32.71 -44.36
CA MET A 20 -14.86 -32.10 -44.78
C MET A 20 -14.64 -30.70 -45.36
N GLY A 21 -15.26 -30.43 -46.52
CA GLY A 21 -15.05 -29.17 -47.25
C GLY A 21 -13.77 -29.15 -48.10
N THR A 22 -13.06 -30.28 -48.22
CA THR A 22 -11.89 -30.42 -49.09
C THR A 22 -12.16 -31.45 -50.20
N GLY A 23 -11.67 -31.16 -51.41
CA GLY A 23 -11.86 -32.02 -52.57
C GLY A 23 -13.34 -32.26 -52.90
N ASN A 24 -13.74 -33.52 -53.04
CA ASN A 24 -15.10 -33.92 -53.36
C ASN A 24 -15.99 -34.16 -52.12
N VAL A 25 -15.50 -33.84 -50.91
CA VAL A 25 -16.28 -33.98 -49.67
C VAL A 25 -17.03 -32.68 -49.38
N PRO A 26 -18.37 -32.70 -49.29
CA PRO A 26 -19.15 -31.51 -48.97
C PRO A 26 -18.66 -30.82 -47.69
N ALA A 27 -18.75 -29.48 -47.68
CA ALA A 27 -18.46 -28.71 -46.50
C ALA A 27 -19.46 -29.03 -45.38
N PRO A 28 -19.01 -29.05 -44.11
CA PRO A 28 -19.91 -29.24 -42.99
C PRO A 28 -20.85 -28.03 -42.89
N ALA A 29 -22.12 -28.29 -42.58
CA ALA A 29 -23.05 -27.23 -42.22
C ALA A 29 -22.60 -26.60 -40.88
N SER A 30 -22.75 -25.27 -40.75
CA SER A 30 -22.57 -24.60 -39.46
C SER A 30 -23.54 -25.21 -38.44
N GLY A 31 -23.02 -25.56 -37.25
CA GLY A 31 -23.75 -26.26 -36.19
C GLY A 31 -23.66 -27.79 -36.25
N LEU A 32 -23.03 -28.40 -37.27
CA LEU A 32 -22.84 -29.86 -37.31
C LEU A 32 -22.00 -30.33 -36.11
N LEU A 33 -22.60 -31.14 -35.24
CA LEU A 33 -21.96 -31.74 -34.07
C LEU A 33 -21.41 -33.14 -34.38
N VAL A 34 -20.15 -33.39 -34.05
CA VAL A 34 -19.48 -34.69 -34.20
C VAL A 34 -18.70 -35.07 -32.94
N TYR A 35 -18.44 -36.36 -32.77
CA TYR A 35 -17.52 -36.86 -31.75
C TYR A 35 -16.22 -37.33 -32.41
N GLN A 36 -15.10 -36.68 -32.10
CA GLN A 36 -13.77 -37.10 -32.57
C GLN A 36 -13.26 -38.26 -31.71
N THR A 37 -12.94 -39.38 -32.34
CA THR A 37 -12.58 -40.64 -31.65
C THR A 37 -11.08 -40.82 -31.38
N ASP A 38 -10.23 -40.02 -32.00
CA ASP A 38 -8.78 -40.15 -31.97
C ASP A 38 -8.07 -38.78 -31.88
N GLY A 39 -6.74 -38.77 -32.03
CA GLY A 39 -5.90 -37.58 -31.97
C GLY A 39 -5.55 -37.13 -30.55
N THR A 40 -4.93 -35.96 -30.42
CA THR A 40 -4.48 -35.40 -29.14
C THR A 40 -5.60 -34.79 -28.29
N SER A 41 -6.80 -34.64 -28.86
CA SER A 41 -7.94 -33.99 -28.20
C SER A 41 -9.27 -34.63 -28.59
N PRO A 42 -9.49 -35.93 -28.30
CA PRO A 42 -10.80 -36.55 -28.53
C PRO A 42 -11.90 -35.79 -27.76
N GLY A 43 -13.13 -35.88 -28.27
CA GLY A 43 -14.28 -35.22 -27.67
C GLY A 43 -15.26 -34.65 -28.70
N TYR A 44 -16.19 -33.83 -28.22
CA TYR A 44 -17.20 -33.21 -29.06
C TYR A 44 -16.64 -31.99 -29.80
N TYR A 45 -16.99 -31.87 -31.07
CA TYR A 45 -16.66 -30.74 -31.93
C TYR A 45 -17.91 -30.30 -32.68
N TYR A 46 -18.06 -28.99 -32.88
CA TYR A 46 -19.04 -28.48 -33.84
C TYR A 46 -18.36 -27.65 -34.93
N ALA A 47 -18.93 -27.65 -36.13
CA ALA A 47 -18.51 -26.76 -37.19
C ALA A 47 -19.07 -25.35 -36.92
N SER A 48 -18.21 -24.36 -36.63
CA SER A 48 -18.67 -22.96 -36.52
C SER A 48 -18.82 -22.31 -37.90
N SER A 49 -18.11 -22.82 -38.90
CA SER A 49 -18.22 -22.45 -40.32
C SER A 49 -17.91 -23.66 -41.22
N ALA A 50 -17.94 -23.46 -42.54
CA ALA A 50 -17.58 -24.47 -43.53
C ALA A 50 -16.13 -24.99 -43.43
N THR A 51 -15.25 -24.29 -42.71
CA THR A 51 -13.82 -24.64 -42.60
C THR A 51 -13.32 -24.66 -41.16
N THR A 52 -14.11 -24.17 -40.20
CA THR A 52 -13.69 -23.99 -38.82
C THR A 52 -14.44 -24.94 -37.89
N TRP A 53 -13.68 -25.70 -37.12
CA TRP A 53 -14.19 -26.60 -36.10
C TRP A 53 -13.82 -26.08 -34.72
N VAL A 54 -14.81 -26.00 -33.84
CA VAL A 54 -14.62 -25.63 -32.45
C VAL A 54 -14.82 -26.87 -31.61
N ARG A 55 -13.82 -27.21 -30.80
CA ARG A 55 -13.95 -28.26 -29.79
C ARG A 55 -14.87 -27.72 -28.70
N LEU A 56 -15.88 -28.51 -28.34
CA LEU A 56 -16.61 -28.34 -27.08
C LEU A 56 -15.72 -28.95 -25.99
N ALA A 57 -14.63 -28.23 -25.68
CA ALA A 57 -13.71 -28.62 -24.63
C ALA A 57 -14.32 -28.31 -23.27
N ASP A 58 -14.05 -29.19 -22.31
CA ASP A 58 -14.18 -28.91 -20.88
C ASP A 58 -13.27 -27.72 -20.56
N THR A 59 -13.87 -26.62 -20.11
CA THR A 59 -13.22 -25.34 -19.84
C THR A 59 -12.25 -25.48 -18.67
N SER A 60 -11.05 -26.03 -18.89
CA SER A 60 -9.97 -26.00 -17.89
C SER A 60 -8.93 -24.91 -18.14
N THR A 61 -9.04 -24.15 -19.24
CA THR A 61 -8.22 -22.96 -19.45
C THR A 61 -8.96 -21.75 -18.93
N ALA A 62 -8.91 -21.58 -17.61
CA ALA A 62 -9.17 -20.29 -16.99
C ALA A 62 -8.28 -19.24 -17.68
N ASP A 63 -8.90 -18.19 -18.18
CA ASP A 63 -8.23 -17.08 -18.83
C ASP A 63 -7.15 -16.49 -17.89
N SER A 64 -5.90 -16.47 -18.36
CA SER A 64 -4.74 -15.97 -17.60
C SER A 64 -4.81 -14.46 -17.31
N ARG A 65 -5.84 -13.78 -17.81
CA ARG A 65 -6.07 -12.34 -17.63
C ARG A 65 -6.94 -11.98 -16.43
N TYR A 66 -7.45 -12.95 -15.65
CA TYR A 66 -8.28 -12.68 -14.48
C TYR A 66 -7.73 -13.30 -13.18
N ILE A 67 -8.00 -12.64 -12.04
CA ILE A 67 -7.67 -13.13 -10.70
C ILE A 67 -8.44 -14.44 -10.49
N GLN A 68 -7.72 -15.54 -10.30
CA GLN A 68 -8.31 -16.85 -10.07
C GLN A 68 -8.60 -17.04 -8.58
N ASN A 69 -9.84 -17.40 -8.24
CA ASN A 69 -10.18 -17.99 -6.94
C ASN A 69 -9.62 -19.42 -6.90
N GLN A 70 -8.31 -19.56 -6.67
CA GLN A 70 -7.67 -20.88 -6.66
C GLN A 70 -7.91 -21.58 -5.32
N THR A 71 -8.37 -22.82 -5.39
CA THR A 71 -8.57 -23.74 -4.25
C THR A 71 -7.31 -24.53 -3.89
N SER A 72 -6.15 -24.22 -4.50
CA SER A 72 -4.88 -24.88 -4.19
C SER A 72 -3.79 -23.84 -3.91
N ALA A 73 -2.97 -24.15 -2.90
CA ALA A 73 -2.13 -23.19 -2.19
C ALA A 73 -1.10 -22.48 -3.09
N THR A 74 -1.09 -21.16 -2.95
CA THR A 74 0.02 -20.25 -3.31
C THR A 74 0.23 -20.04 -4.81
N GLN A 75 -0.15 -18.85 -5.30
CA GLN A 75 0.37 -18.35 -6.58
C GLN A 75 1.91 -18.37 -6.52
N THR A 76 2.54 -19.18 -7.36
CA THR A 76 4.01 -19.28 -7.43
C THR A 76 4.66 -18.01 -7.99
N GLY A 77 3.87 -17.09 -8.55
CA GLY A 77 4.26 -15.74 -8.96
C GLY A 77 3.48 -14.68 -8.20
N GLY A 78 4.11 -13.52 -7.95
CA GLY A 78 3.49 -12.43 -7.19
C GLY A 78 2.12 -12.01 -7.75
N PHE A 79 1.19 -11.71 -6.85
CA PHE A 79 -0.11 -11.14 -7.19
C PHE A 79 0.07 -9.81 -7.92
N LYS A 80 -0.44 -9.71 -9.16
CA LYS A 80 -0.40 -8.48 -9.96
C LYS A 80 -1.80 -7.97 -10.20
N MET A 81 -2.08 -6.74 -9.75
CA MET A 81 -3.24 -5.97 -10.18
C MET A 81 -2.77 -4.94 -11.21
N SER A 82 -3.39 -4.91 -12.39
CA SER A 82 -3.17 -3.83 -13.37
C SER A 82 -4.28 -2.79 -13.25
N GLY A 83 -3.96 -1.51 -13.52
CA GLY A 83 -4.91 -0.41 -13.44
C GLY A 83 -5.30 -0.03 -12.01
N ALA A 84 -6.54 0.46 -11.82
CA ALA A 84 -7.07 0.97 -10.55
C ALA A 84 -7.74 -0.13 -9.68
N GLY A 85 -7.13 -1.31 -9.61
CA GLY A 85 -7.69 -2.43 -8.87
C GLY A 85 -7.71 -2.19 -7.35
N THR A 86 -8.81 -2.54 -6.69
CA THR A 86 -8.96 -2.44 -5.23
C THR A 86 -8.95 -3.81 -4.57
N VAL A 87 -8.27 -3.95 -3.43
CA VAL A 87 -8.39 -5.13 -2.56
C VAL A 87 -9.37 -4.79 -1.44
N GLY A 88 -10.47 -5.53 -1.35
CA GLY A 88 -11.41 -5.40 -0.22
C GLY A 88 -10.89 -6.15 1.01
N GLY A 89 -11.12 -5.61 2.21
CA GLY A 89 -10.74 -6.26 3.46
C GLY A 89 -9.26 -6.06 3.85
N ALA A 90 -8.75 -6.94 4.72
CA ALA A 90 -7.40 -6.86 5.25
C ALA A 90 -6.37 -7.46 4.26
N LEU A 91 -5.29 -6.72 3.99
CA LEU A 91 -4.13 -7.19 3.23
C LEU A 91 -2.98 -7.53 4.18
N ALA A 92 -2.62 -8.81 4.30
CA ALA A 92 -1.46 -9.26 5.06
C ALA A 92 -0.25 -9.39 4.13
N ILE A 93 0.90 -8.81 4.53
CA ILE A 93 2.16 -8.93 3.80
C ILE A 93 3.18 -9.61 4.73
N GLY A 94 3.58 -10.83 4.40
CA GLY A 94 4.45 -11.66 5.25
C GLY A 94 5.94 -11.29 5.23
N GLY A 95 6.30 -10.16 4.63
CA GLY A 95 7.68 -9.71 4.44
C GLY A 95 7.76 -8.22 4.11
N ALA A 96 8.90 -7.77 3.58
CA ALA A 96 9.08 -6.37 3.19
C ALA A 96 8.14 -5.99 2.02
N ALA A 97 7.44 -4.86 2.16
CA ALA A 97 6.58 -4.30 1.13
C ALA A 97 7.19 -3.01 0.57
N THR A 98 7.31 -2.90 -0.75
CA THR A 98 7.53 -1.60 -1.40
C THR A 98 6.17 -1.11 -1.88
N VAL A 99 5.59 -0.17 -1.14
CA VAL A 99 4.38 0.55 -1.56
C VAL A 99 4.84 1.86 -2.19
N GLY A 100 4.32 2.19 -3.38
CA GLY A 100 4.59 3.47 -4.04
C GLY A 100 3.90 4.63 -3.33
N SER A 101 3.29 5.54 -4.09
CA SER A 101 2.48 6.61 -3.52
C SER A 101 1.24 6.04 -2.83
N ASN A 102 1.22 6.08 -1.51
CA ASN A 102 0.09 5.63 -0.69
C ASN A 102 -0.64 6.83 -0.09
N THR A 103 -1.94 6.94 -0.35
CA THR A 103 -2.82 7.91 0.30
C THR A 103 -3.77 7.14 1.19
N THR A 104 -3.41 6.94 2.45
CA THR A 104 -4.29 6.33 3.46
C THR A 104 -4.99 7.43 4.25
N PRO A 105 -6.33 7.52 4.19
CA PRO A 105 -7.10 8.27 5.17
C PRO A 105 -7.05 7.50 6.50
N GLY A 106 -6.00 7.73 7.31
CA GLY A 106 -5.80 7.06 8.60
C GLY A 106 -4.33 6.81 8.95
N GLN A 107 -4.09 6.44 10.22
CA GLN A 107 -2.75 6.09 10.71
C GLN A 107 -2.25 4.77 10.11
N VAL A 108 -0.96 4.70 9.78
CA VAL A 108 -0.28 3.42 9.53
C VAL A 108 -0.19 2.70 10.88
N LEU A 109 -1.11 1.78 11.13
CA LEU A 109 -1.17 1.02 12.38
C LEU A 109 -0.04 -0.02 12.42
N THR A 110 1.14 0.38 12.91
CA THR A 110 2.24 -0.53 13.26
C THR A 110 2.14 -0.92 14.75
N PRO A 111 2.93 -1.88 15.29
CA PRO A 111 2.71 -2.47 16.61
C PRO A 111 2.45 -1.43 17.71
N VAL A 112 1.25 -1.52 18.28
CA VAL A 112 0.63 -0.54 19.19
C VAL A 112 1.18 -0.68 20.61
N THR A 113 2.50 -0.61 20.79
CA THR A 113 3.08 -0.81 22.13
C THR A 113 4.09 0.24 22.59
N SER A 114 4.42 1.28 21.83
CA SER A 114 5.22 2.43 22.36
C SER A 114 5.35 3.59 21.35
N ILE A 115 5.84 4.74 21.83
CA ILE A 115 6.30 5.97 21.12
C ILE A 115 7.29 5.75 19.95
N HIS A 116 7.56 4.51 19.55
CA HIS A 116 8.58 4.14 18.57
C HIS A 116 8.18 4.35 17.10
N ASN A 117 7.06 5.02 16.81
CA ASN A 117 6.68 5.31 15.42
C ASN A 117 5.99 6.66 15.24
N MET A 118 6.40 7.66 16.02
CA MET A 118 5.95 9.02 15.77
C MET A 118 6.86 9.68 14.73
N LEU A 119 6.30 10.26 13.67
CA LEU A 119 7.08 10.97 12.66
C LEU A 119 7.59 12.29 13.25
N ALA A 120 8.91 12.50 13.24
CA ALA A 120 9.49 13.78 13.62
C ALA A 120 9.11 14.83 12.56
N VAL A 121 8.26 15.78 12.95
CA VAL A 121 7.79 16.87 12.09
C VAL A 121 8.65 18.12 12.21
N ALA A 122 9.35 18.28 13.33
CA ALA A 122 10.35 19.30 13.53
C ALA A 122 11.40 18.87 14.55
N TYR A 123 12.63 19.35 14.40
CA TYR A 123 13.68 19.16 15.39
C TYR A 123 14.69 20.28 15.31
N GLY A 124 15.42 20.51 16.40
CA GLY A 124 16.46 21.52 16.40
C GLY A 124 17.32 21.52 17.65
N GLN A 125 18.50 22.12 17.52
CA GLN A 125 19.41 22.41 18.64
C GLN A 125 19.45 23.92 18.89
N ILE A 126 19.15 24.33 20.12
CA ILE A 126 19.07 25.74 20.52
C ILE A 126 20.26 26.10 21.42
N GLY A 127 20.88 27.23 21.12
CA GLY A 127 22.01 27.75 21.89
C GLY A 127 21.64 28.62 23.09
N ALA A 128 22.43 28.47 24.16
CA ALA A 128 22.26 29.18 25.42
C ALA A 128 22.31 30.72 25.28
N SER A 129 23.25 31.24 24.49
CA SER A 129 23.63 32.66 24.49
C SER A 129 22.72 33.57 23.65
N SER A 130 22.11 33.05 22.58
CA SER A 130 21.37 33.86 21.58
C SER A 130 20.05 33.23 21.10
N ALA A 131 19.68 32.05 21.63
CA ALA A 131 18.62 31.21 21.05
C ALA A 131 18.85 30.89 19.57
N THR A 132 20.07 30.99 19.03
CA THR A 132 20.33 30.61 17.64
C THR A 132 20.14 29.11 17.46
N ALA A 133 19.44 28.73 16.41
CA ALA A 133 19.38 27.34 15.96
C ALA A 133 20.73 26.96 15.35
N PHE A 134 21.39 25.93 15.89
CA PHE A 134 22.66 25.40 15.36
C PHE A 134 22.48 24.31 14.30
N GLY A 135 21.22 23.97 13.99
CA GLY A 135 20.82 22.93 13.06
C GLY A 135 19.38 22.50 13.39
N GLY A 136 18.64 22.02 12.38
CA GLY A 136 17.26 21.59 12.56
C GLY A 136 16.45 21.50 11.26
N SER A 137 15.20 21.09 11.41
CA SER A 137 14.17 21.03 10.37
C SER A 137 12.80 21.44 10.94
N GLY A 138 11.85 21.79 10.07
CA GLY A 138 10.47 22.08 10.45
C GLY A 138 10.08 23.56 10.48
N ASN A 139 10.79 24.44 9.75
CA ASN A 139 10.43 25.85 9.53
C ASN A 139 10.02 26.60 10.82
N TYR A 140 10.94 26.64 11.78
CA TYR A 140 10.77 27.31 13.06
C TYR A 140 11.74 28.48 13.23
N THR A 141 11.36 29.41 14.09
CA THR A 141 12.24 30.44 14.63
C THR A 141 12.33 30.29 16.14
N THR A 142 13.37 30.88 16.73
CA THR A 142 13.60 30.82 18.16
C THR A 142 13.96 32.18 18.71
N ALA A 143 13.49 32.48 19.91
CA ALA A 143 13.86 33.69 20.63
C ALA A 143 14.10 33.37 22.10
N ARG A 144 15.07 34.08 22.69
CA ARG A 144 15.24 34.10 24.14
C ARG A 144 14.43 35.26 24.70
N THR A 145 13.49 34.98 25.59
CA THR A 145 12.61 36.00 26.20
C THR A 145 13.11 36.47 27.56
N GLY A 146 14.04 35.73 28.17
CA GLY A 146 14.61 36.00 29.47
C GLY A 146 15.69 34.98 29.83
N THR A 147 16.30 35.12 30.99
CA THR A 147 17.27 34.12 31.49
C THR A 147 16.55 32.78 31.67
N GLY A 148 17.02 31.75 30.96
CA GLY A 148 16.46 30.42 31.01
C GLY A 148 15.05 30.29 30.42
N THR A 149 14.59 31.26 29.63
CA THR A 149 13.28 31.18 28.94
C THR A 149 13.42 31.40 27.45
N TYR A 150 12.87 30.46 26.67
CA TYR A 150 12.95 30.44 25.22
C TYR A 150 11.57 30.21 24.61
N THR A 151 11.35 30.78 23.42
CA THR A 151 10.21 30.45 22.57
C THR A 151 10.70 29.79 21.30
N ILE A 152 9.98 28.77 20.86
CA ILE A 152 10.13 28.15 19.55
C ILE A 152 8.81 28.38 18.81
N THR A 153 8.86 29.09 17.69
CA THR A 153 7.68 29.46 16.92
C THR A 153 7.73 28.78 15.56
N PHE A 154 6.72 27.95 15.29
CA PHE A 154 6.57 27.30 13.99
C PHE A 154 5.79 28.20 13.03
N SER A 155 6.33 28.43 11.85
CA SER A 155 5.62 29.19 10.80
C SER A 155 4.42 28.42 10.26
N ALA A 156 3.49 29.11 9.59
CA ALA A 156 2.37 28.46 8.90
C ALA A 156 2.82 27.41 7.87
N ALA A 157 3.98 27.63 7.23
CA ALA A 157 4.56 26.72 6.26
C ALA A 157 5.10 25.40 6.86
N SER A 158 5.16 25.28 8.19
CA SER A 158 5.51 24.02 8.85
C SER A 158 4.33 23.05 8.95
N GLY A 159 3.09 23.52 8.75
CA GLY A 159 1.88 22.76 9.06
C GLY A 159 1.58 22.62 10.56
N LEU A 160 2.41 23.21 11.43
CA LEU A 160 2.28 23.16 12.90
C LEU A 160 1.70 24.45 13.50
N SER A 161 1.44 25.47 12.69
CA SER A 161 0.81 26.72 13.13
C SER A 161 -0.66 26.48 13.45
N GLY A 162 -1.06 26.74 14.71
CA GLY A 162 -2.46 26.67 15.14
C GLY A 162 -2.98 25.28 15.51
N VAL A 163 -2.09 24.29 15.68
CA VAL A 163 -2.48 22.92 16.05
C VAL A 163 -2.44 22.74 17.58
N SER A 164 -3.45 22.05 18.15
CA SER A 164 -3.53 21.72 19.58
C SER A 164 -2.50 20.65 19.99
N LEU A 165 -2.13 20.67 21.27
CA LEU A 165 -1.21 19.71 21.90
C LEU A 165 -1.62 18.25 21.76
N ASP A 166 -2.92 17.98 21.66
CA ASP A 166 -3.48 16.63 21.81
C ASP A 166 -2.99 15.65 20.73
N ASN A 167 -2.38 16.16 19.66
CA ASN A 167 -1.89 15.38 18.52
C ASN A 167 -0.35 15.37 18.40
N TYR A 168 0.39 15.84 19.41
CA TYR A 168 1.86 15.91 19.34
C TYR A 168 2.56 15.51 20.64
N ALA A 169 3.69 14.81 20.51
CA ALA A 169 4.64 14.60 21.60
C ALA A 169 5.88 15.45 21.39
N ILE A 170 6.44 15.99 22.47
CA ILE A 170 7.67 16.79 22.42
C ILE A 170 8.67 16.19 23.38
N VAL A 171 9.86 15.91 22.86
CA VAL A 171 11.01 15.45 23.65
C VAL A 171 12.04 16.57 23.65
N MET A 172 12.49 16.94 24.84
CA MET A 172 13.60 17.88 25.01
C MET A 172 14.70 17.25 25.84
N SER A 173 15.95 17.55 25.48
CA SER A 173 17.10 17.06 26.22
C SER A 173 18.16 18.15 26.35
N PRO A 174 18.80 18.28 27.52
CA PRO A 174 19.93 19.18 27.68
C PRO A 174 21.09 18.71 26.82
N TYR A 175 21.78 19.67 26.23
CA TYR A 175 23.02 19.43 25.51
C TYR A 175 24.16 19.86 26.43
N ASN A 176 25.11 18.94 26.68
CA ASN A 176 26.40 19.15 27.34
C ASN A 176 26.47 19.54 28.84
N THR A 177 25.35 19.68 29.57
CA THR A 177 25.38 19.90 31.04
C THR A 177 24.28 19.15 31.80
N PRO A 178 24.51 18.69 33.04
CA PRO A 178 23.44 18.24 33.91
C PRO A 178 22.56 19.42 34.31
N SER A 179 21.27 19.34 34.00
CA SER A 179 20.33 20.45 34.14
C SER A 179 18.90 19.96 33.94
N PHE A 180 17.93 20.79 34.32
CA PHE A 180 16.51 20.51 34.14
C PHE A 180 15.94 21.36 32.99
N ILE A 181 15.10 20.71 32.18
CA ILE A 181 14.32 21.37 31.14
C ILE A 181 12.87 21.04 31.42
N THR A 182 12.06 22.08 31.50
CA THR A 182 10.60 21.95 31.47
C THR A 182 10.09 22.71 30.27
N TRP A 183 8.97 22.25 29.75
CA TRP A 183 8.32 22.92 28.64
C TRP A 183 6.82 22.89 28.83
N THR A 184 6.17 23.89 28.26
CA THR A 184 4.72 23.92 28.06
C THR A 184 4.49 24.27 26.60
N ALA A 185 3.68 23.47 25.91
CA ALA A 185 3.58 23.58 24.46
C ALA A 185 2.19 23.98 23.94
N PHE A 186 2.20 24.32 22.65
CA PHE A 186 1.11 24.70 21.76
C PHE A 186 0.01 25.53 22.42
N THR A 187 0.32 26.82 22.63
CA THR A 187 -0.75 27.83 22.53
C THR A 187 -1.22 27.90 21.07
N THR A 188 -2.39 28.50 20.81
CA THR A 188 -3.16 28.54 19.55
C THR A 188 -2.40 29.00 18.28
N ASN A 189 -1.07 29.14 18.30
CA ASN A 189 -0.24 29.65 17.21
C ASN A 189 1.07 28.86 16.96
N GLY A 190 1.17 27.59 17.38
CA GLY A 190 2.39 26.80 17.08
C GLY A 190 3.62 27.27 17.85
N ILE A 191 3.44 27.65 19.11
CA ILE A 191 4.52 28.14 19.98
C ILE A 191 4.79 27.13 21.09
N ILE A 192 6.06 26.81 21.29
CA ILE A 192 6.56 26.08 22.46
C ILE A 192 7.28 27.07 23.37
N ASN A 193 6.91 27.11 24.65
CA ASN A 193 7.64 27.83 25.68
C ASN A 193 8.53 26.85 26.43
N VAL A 194 9.82 27.15 26.49
CA VAL A 194 10.82 26.31 27.14
C VAL A 194 11.40 27.08 28.31
N SER A 195 11.45 26.42 29.46
CA SER A 195 12.08 26.91 30.67
C SER A 195 13.24 25.98 31.04
N THR A 196 14.41 26.57 31.28
CA THR A 196 15.63 25.83 31.60
C THR A 196 16.20 26.31 32.94
N SER A 197 16.62 25.36 33.76
CA SER A 197 17.24 25.64 35.05
C SER A 197 18.47 24.78 35.31
N ASN A 198 19.40 25.32 36.09
CA ASN A 198 20.59 24.60 36.52
C ASN A 198 20.24 23.54 37.59
N THR A 199 21.25 22.80 38.05
CA THR A 199 21.08 21.79 39.10
C THR A 199 20.59 22.33 40.44
N SER A 200 20.71 23.63 40.69
CA SER A 200 20.15 24.30 41.88
C SER A 200 18.73 24.82 41.67
N GLY A 201 18.10 24.53 40.53
CA GLY A 201 16.74 24.98 40.19
C GLY A 201 16.63 26.45 39.80
N ALA A 202 17.75 27.18 39.69
CA ALA A 202 17.75 28.58 39.26
C ALA A 202 17.66 28.66 37.72
N ALA A 203 16.89 29.63 37.21
CA ALA A 203 16.77 29.87 35.78
C ALA A 203 18.16 30.13 35.17
N ALA A 204 18.51 29.38 34.13
CA ALA A 204 19.83 29.41 33.53
C ALA A 204 19.72 29.22 32.03
N ASN A 205 20.56 29.95 31.28
CA ASN A 205 20.64 29.79 29.84
C ASN A 205 21.38 28.49 29.50
N LEU A 206 20.76 27.58 28.75
CA LEU A 206 21.30 26.26 28.45
C LEU A 206 21.21 25.95 26.96
N ASN A 207 22.09 25.06 26.50
CA ASN A 207 21.96 24.44 25.20
C ASN A 207 20.99 23.25 25.33
N PHE A 208 20.08 23.09 24.38
CA PHE A 208 19.15 21.96 24.39
C PHE A 208 18.73 21.53 22.99
N ASN A 209 18.31 20.29 22.89
CA ASN A 209 17.69 19.72 21.70
C ASN A 209 16.18 19.62 21.90
N PHE A 210 15.42 19.73 20.83
CA PHE A 210 14.01 19.38 20.82
C PHE A 210 13.67 18.52 19.60
N VAL A 211 12.69 17.63 19.75
CA VAL A 211 12.04 16.93 18.66
C VAL A 211 10.53 16.98 18.90
N VAL A 212 9.80 17.40 17.87
CA VAL A 212 8.33 17.40 17.84
C VAL A 212 7.90 16.24 16.96
N PHE A 213 7.01 15.42 17.49
CA PHE A 213 6.49 14.26 16.81
C PHE A 213 4.97 14.36 16.66
N GLN A 214 4.45 13.99 15.48
CA GLN A 214 3.01 13.87 15.24
C GLN A 214 2.49 12.53 15.75
N GLN A 215 1.34 12.57 16.45
CA GLN A 215 0.72 11.47 17.19
C GLN A 215 -0.45 10.82 16.45
#